data_AF-A0A7Z7PYV6-F1
#
_entry.id   AF-A0A7Z7PYV6-F1
#
_cell.length_a   1.000
_cell.length_b   1.000
_cell.length_c   1.000
_cell.angle_alpha   90.00
_cell.angle_beta   90.00
_cell.angle_gamma   90.00
#
_symmetry.space_group_name_H-M   'P 1'
#
loop_
_entity.id
_entity.type
_entity.pdbx_description
1 polymer ?
#
loop_
_entity_poly.entity_id
_entity_poly.type
_entity_poly.pdbx_seq_one_letter_code
_entity_poly.pdbx_strand_id
1 'polypeptide(L)'
;MPDDAGWTPQKMPVVVTATPLEPGIGGEEAKGIQPEVSHVTIEGLRFTGSPDYSYIDGTNLRRSYPIWREGKNLDDLLVTQCMFAGNADVLPLHVAVIANGYGLVIDHCVFFNCKIPVVFWKNNGGTGSRSAMRYSLVYGGYFCGVWTTQGTNGDQFDFHNNIIASTSTVWIREKGSQRRYKASDCIFTDYNKLAGYGSGPLSDSDATATDFLEMKNVQTTGTIKIEKDQSKRNYLQLAEGSVGANLMAGLFKKSQ
;
A
#
# COMPACT_ATOMS: atom_id res chain seq x y z
N MET A 1 -16.09 7.46 12.05
CA MET A 1 -15.26 6.39 11.47
C MET A 1 -16.01 5.70 10.34
N PRO A 2 -15.32 5.04 9.39
CA PRO A 2 -15.97 4.43 8.23
C PRO A 2 -17.12 3.49 8.58
N ASP A 3 -17.06 2.73 9.67
CA ASP A 3 -18.15 1.82 10.07
C ASP A 3 -19.37 2.51 10.71
N ASP A 4 -19.32 3.81 11.00
CA ASP A 4 -20.45 4.51 11.61
C ASP A 4 -21.60 4.66 10.61
N ALA A 5 -22.84 4.45 11.06
CA ALA A 5 -24.03 4.52 10.22
C ALA A 5 -24.19 5.87 9.48
N GLY A 6 -23.75 6.97 10.12
CA GLY A 6 -23.79 8.31 9.55
C GLY A 6 -22.55 8.71 8.75
N TRP A 7 -21.56 7.83 8.58
CA TRP A 7 -20.34 8.15 7.85
C TRP A 7 -20.57 8.21 6.34
N THR A 8 -19.98 9.21 5.70
CA THR A 8 -19.91 9.35 4.25
C THR A 8 -18.48 9.70 3.84
N PRO A 9 -18.08 9.43 2.58
CA PRO A 9 -16.74 9.76 2.09
C PRO A 9 -16.35 11.23 2.26
N GLN A 10 -17.31 12.17 2.24
CA GLN A 10 -17.07 13.60 2.42
C GLN A 10 -16.69 13.96 3.87
N LYS A 11 -17.08 13.14 4.85
CA LYS A 11 -16.77 13.35 6.26
C LYS A 11 -15.40 12.82 6.66
N MET A 12 -14.70 12.14 5.76
CA MET A 12 -13.36 11.63 6.01
C MET A 12 -12.35 12.79 5.95
N PRO A 13 -11.60 13.09 7.03
CA PRO A 13 -10.60 14.16 7.02
C PRO A 13 -9.55 13.91 5.94
N VAL A 14 -9.19 14.96 5.21
CA VAL A 14 -8.20 14.89 4.11
C VAL A 14 -6.86 15.46 4.57
N VAL A 15 -5.80 14.70 4.37
CA VAL A 15 -4.41 15.06 4.65
C VAL A 15 -3.64 15.14 3.35
N VAL A 16 -2.89 16.23 3.18
CA VAL A 16 -2.01 16.47 2.04
C VAL A 16 -0.59 16.62 2.57
N THR A 17 0.37 15.89 2.02
CA THR A 17 1.79 16.13 2.30
C THR A 17 2.25 17.34 1.50
N ALA A 18 2.41 18.48 2.18
CA ALA A 18 2.87 19.75 1.60
C ALA A 18 4.18 20.25 2.24
N THR A 19 4.93 19.35 2.86
CA THR A 19 6.26 19.64 3.43
C THR A 19 7.26 19.88 2.30
N PRO A 20 8.25 20.77 2.48
CA PRO A 20 9.33 20.92 1.51
C PRO A 20 10.03 19.60 1.21
N LEU A 21 10.46 19.44 -0.04
CA LEU A 21 11.30 18.34 -0.47
C LEU A 21 12.71 18.49 0.14
N GLU A 22 13.26 17.41 0.67
CA GLU A 22 14.61 17.33 1.20
C GLU A 22 15.47 16.36 0.38
N PRO A 23 16.80 16.55 0.29
CA PRO A 23 17.69 15.60 -0.37
C PRO A 23 17.57 14.18 0.20
N GLY A 24 17.41 13.19 -0.67
CA GLY A 24 17.28 11.78 -0.33
C GLY A 24 18.01 10.87 -1.32
N ILE A 25 17.90 9.56 -1.13
CA ILE A 25 18.55 8.59 -2.02
C ILE A 25 17.93 8.69 -3.42
N GLY A 26 18.71 9.02 -4.44
CA GLY A 26 18.22 9.11 -5.83
C GLY A 26 17.19 10.23 -6.07
N GLY A 27 17.29 11.36 -5.37
CA GLY A 27 16.48 12.55 -5.64
C GLY A 27 16.09 13.32 -4.37
N GLU A 28 14.85 13.79 -4.34
CA GLU A 28 14.31 14.56 -3.23
C GLU A 28 13.03 13.89 -2.69
N GLU A 29 12.78 14.02 -1.38
CA GLU A 29 11.65 13.39 -0.71
C GLU A 29 10.95 14.32 0.28
N ALA A 30 9.63 14.23 0.32
CA ALA A 30 8.77 14.89 1.28
C ALA A 30 8.11 13.83 2.18
N LYS A 31 8.23 14.01 3.49
CA LYS A 31 7.72 13.07 4.50
C LYS A 31 6.59 13.73 5.27
N GLY A 32 5.41 13.12 5.22
CA GLY A 32 4.21 13.56 5.93
C GLY A 32 4.26 13.18 7.41
N ILE A 33 3.34 12.34 7.85
CA ILE A 33 3.30 11.87 9.24
C ILE A 33 4.49 10.95 9.49
N GLN A 34 5.28 11.28 10.52
CA GLN A 34 6.48 10.55 10.90
C GLN A 34 6.38 10.01 12.33
N PRO A 35 5.83 8.79 12.53
CA PRO A 35 5.82 8.16 13.85
C PRO A 35 7.25 7.89 14.34
N GLU A 36 7.62 8.49 15.47
CA GLU A 36 8.94 8.32 16.12
C GLU A 36 8.88 7.49 17.41
N VAL A 37 7.71 6.93 17.71
CA VAL A 37 7.45 6.08 18.88
C VAL A 37 6.73 4.79 18.46
N SER A 38 6.78 3.77 19.32
CA SER A 38 6.00 2.54 19.15
C SER A 38 4.53 2.74 19.54
N HIS A 39 3.67 1.79 19.17
CA HIS A 39 2.24 1.76 19.55
C HIS A 39 1.46 2.94 18.97
N VAL A 40 1.59 3.15 17.65
CA VAL A 40 0.94 4.24 16.93
C VAL A 40 -0.16 3.68 16.06
N THR A 41 -1.37 4.25 16.17
CA THR A 41 -2.49 3.97 15.26
C THR A 41 -2.81 5.21 14.44
N ILE A 42 -2.87 5.06 13.12
CA ILE A 42 -3.32 6.07 12.17
C ILE A 42 -4.61 5.53 11.53
N GLU A 43 -5.74 6.14 11.85
CA GLU A 43 -7.06 5.60 11.50
C GLU A 43 -8.02 6.63 10.93
N GLY A 44 -8.80 6.24 9.92
CA GLY A 44 -9.95 7.02 9.45
C GLY A 44 -9.60 8.26 8.62
N LEU A 45 -8.38 8.34 8.08
CA LEU A 45 -7.89 9.48 7.30
C LEU A 45 -7.87 9.20 5.80
N ARG A 46 -8.18 10.22 5.00
CA ARG A 46 -7.91 10.23 3.56
C ARG A 46 -6.60 10.97 3.31
N PHE A 47 -5.67 10.36 2.58
CA PHE A 47 -4.46 10.99 2.09
C PHE A 47 -4.56 11.22 0.58
N THR A 48 -4.11 12.37 0.10
CA THR A 48 -3.89 12.62 -1.33
C THR A 48 -2.41 12.63 -1.65
N GLY A 49 -2.06 12.64 -2.94
CA GLY A 49 -0.68 12.89 -3.37
C GLY A 49 -0.18 14.30 -3.04
N SER A 50 1.09 14.55 -3.35
CA SER A 50 1.73 15.85 -3.17
C SER A 50 1.52 16.73 -4.41
N PRO A 51 1.44 18.06 -4.27
CA PRO A 51 1.57 19.00 -5.40
C PRO A 51 2.92 18.93 -6.12
N ASP A 52 3.92 18.26 -5.55
CA ASP A 52 5.22 18.07 -6.19
C ASP A 52 5.11 17.14 -7.40
N TYR A 53 5.44 17.66 -8.59
CA TYR A 53 5.48 16.86 -9.80
C TYR A 53 6.54 15.76 -9.66
N SER A 54 6.16 14.51 -9.97
CA SER A 54 7.11 13.40 -10.08
C SER A 54 7.95 13.60 -11.33
N TYR A 55 9.02 14.38 -11.23
CA TYR A 55 10.00 14.56 -12.29
C TYR A 55 11.06 13.46 -12.18
N ILE A 56 11.37 12.80 -13.30
CA ILE A 56 12.44 11.80 -13.42
C ILE A 56 13.33 12.19 -14.60
N ASP A 57 14.56 12.61 -14.32
CA ASP A 57 15.61 12.86 -15.34
C ASP A 57 16.77 11.85 -15.26
N GLY A 58 16.52 10.71 -14.63
CA GLY A 58 17.47 9.61 -14.48
C GLY A 58 18.41 9.74 -13.28
N THR A 59 18.55 10.93 -12.69
CA THR A 59 19.31 11.13 -11.44
C THR A 59 18.48 11.77 -10.33
N ASN A 60 17.39 12.45 -10.69
CA ASN A 60 16.48 13.10 -9.75
C ASN A 60 15.08 12.48 -9.86
N LEU A 61 14.54 12.05 -8.72
CA LEU A 61 13.15 11.62 -8.59
C LEU A 61 12.56 12.27 -7.34
N ARG A 62 11.51 13.06 -7.55
CA ARG A 62 10.74 13.71 -6.47
C ARG A 62 9.65 12.80 -5.96
N ARG A 63 9.58 12.64 -4.63
CA ARG A 63 8.72 11.64 -3.99
C ARG A 63 8.04 12.22 -2.77
N SER A 64 6.81 11.79 -2.54
CA SER A 64 6.06 12.10 -1.33
C SER A 64 5.63 10.81 -0.64
N TYR A 65 5.76 10.85 0.69
CA TYR A 65 5.42 9.76 1.59
C TYR A 65 4.43 10.26 2.63
N PRO A 66 3.12 10.01 2.49
CA PRO A 66 2.12 10.42 3.48
C PRO A 66 2.42 9.89 4.88
N ILE A 67 2.87 8.64 4.99
CA ILE A 67 3.32 8.03 6.24
C ILE A 67 4.73 7.46 6.06
N TRP A 68 5.67 7.97 6.85
CA TRP A 68 7.07 7.56 6.84
C TRP A 68 7.53 7.20 8.25
N ARG A 69 7.94 5.95 8.51
CA ARG A 69 8.55 5.55 9.80
C ARG A 69 10.02 5.20 9.61
N GLU A 70 10.93 6.06 10.08
CA GLU A 70 12.38 5.83 9.99
C GLU A 70 12.88 4.81 11.03
N GLY A 71 12.32 4.83 12.24
CA GLY A 71 12.84 4.08 13.38
C GLY A 71 12.82 2.56 13.19
N LYS A 72 14.00 1.97 12.94
CA LYS A 72 14.19 0.52 12.70
C LYS A 72 14.00 -0.37 13.94
N ASN A 73 13.93 0.23 15.12
CA ASN A 73 13.66 -0.44 16.40
C ASN A 73 12.21 -0.24 16.88
N LEU A 74 11.43 0.59 16.18
CA LEU A 74 10.04 0.85 16.55
C LEU A 74 9.17 -0.36 16.21
N ASP A 75 8.07 -0.48 16.92
CA ASP A 75 7.14 -1.59 16.81
C ASP A 75 5.70 -1.08 16.81
N ASP A 76 4.77 -1.91 16.33
CA ASP A 76 3.33 -1.68 16.46
C ASP A 76 2.87 -0.35 15.83
N LEU A 77 3.00 -0.25 14.50
CA LEU A 77 2.37 0.80 13.70
C LEU A 77 1.18 0.20 12.98
N LEU A 78 -0.02 0.59 13.39
CA LEU A 78 -1.29 0.23 12.75
C LEU A 78 -1.76 1.38 11.86
N VAL A 79 -1.94 1.10 10.57
CA VAL A 79 -2.66 1.98 9.64
C VAL A 79 -3.94 1.27 9.24
N THR A 80 -5.09 1.83 9.61
CA THR A 80 -6.37 1.16 9.40
C THR A 80 -7.48 2.10 8.98
N GLN A 81 -8.42 1.62 8.17
CA GLN A 81 -9.56 2.43 7.68
C GLN A 81 -9.13 3.76 7.04
N CYS A 82 -7.95 3.77 6.44
CA CYS A 82 -7.38 4.92 5.73
C CYS A 82 -7.54 4.76 4.22
N MET A 83 -7.76 5.87 3.52
CA MET A 83 -7.87 5.93 2.06
C MET A 83 -6.71 6.74 1.49
N PHE A 84 -5.89 6.17 0.63
CA PHE A 84 -4.84 6.84 -0.10
C PHE A 84 -5.28 7.01 -1.56
N ALA A 85 -5.53 8.24 -1.99
CA ALA A 85 -6.05 8.55 -3.32
C ALA A 85 -5.04 9.41 -4.09
N GLY A 86 -4.29 8.77 -4.99
CA GLY A 86 -3.30 9.41 -5.86
C GLY A 86 -3.83 9.71 -7.26
N ASN A 87 -3.08 10.53 -7.99
CA ASN A 87 -3.23 10.69 -9.43
C ASN A 87 -1.83 10.88 -10.04
N ALA A 88 -1.41 10.00 -10.95
CA ALA A 88 -0.05 10.01 -11.48
C ALA A 88 0.34 11.33 -12.17
N ASP A 89 -0.63 12.04 -12.75
CA ASP A 89 -0.40 13.22 -13.58
C ASP A 89 -0.56 14.55 -12.82
N VAL A 90 -1.34 14.56 -11.73
CA VAL A 90 -1.77 15.79 -11.05
C VAL A 90 -1.33 15.87 -9.59
N LEU A 91 -1.52 14.78 -8.83
CA LEU A 91 -1.18 14.68 -7.41
C LEU A 91 -0.58 13.30 -7.16
N PRO A 92 0.66 13.07 -7.61
CA PRO A 92 1.27 11.77 -7.52
C PRO A 92 1.50 11.41 -6.06
N LEU A 93 1.17 10.16 -5.74
CA LEU A 93 1.41 9.56 -4.45
C LEU A 93 2.46 8.46 -4.65
N HIS A 94 3.69 8.70 -4.16
CA HIS A 94 4.81 7.83 -4.49
C HIS A 94 4.80 6.53 -3.68
N VAL A 95 4.91 6.62 -2.35
CA VAL A 95 4.64 5.47 -1.47
C VAL A 95 3.68 5.93 -0.38
N ALA A 96 2.51 5.31 -0.27
CA ALA A 96 1.50 5.72 0.71
C ALA A 96 2.00 5.50 2.14
N VAL A 97 2.52 4.29 2.40
CA VAL A 97 3.11 3.92 3.69
C VAL A 97 4.47 3.28 3.46
N ILE A 98 5.53 3.89 3.96
CA ILE A 98 6.86 3.30 3.99
C ILE A 98 7.35 3.31 5.44
N ALA A 99 7.62 2.12 5.96
CA ALA A 99 7.97 2.00 7.36
C ALA A 99 9.08 0.97 7.55
N ASN A 100 10.09 1.40 8.28
CA ASN A 100 11.02 0.54 8.99
C ASN A 100 10.37 -0.03 10.25
N GLY A 101 11.06 -0.94 10.93
CA GLY A 101 10.66 -1.47 12.23
C GLY A 101 9.66 -2.64 12.16
N TYR A 102 9.32 -3.15 13.32
CA TYR A 102 8.49 -4.33 13.52
C TYR A 102 7.00 -3.95 13.55
N GLY A 103 6.11 -4.94 13.39
CA GLY A 103 4.68 -4.75 13.60
C GLY A 103 4.04 -3.66 12.73
N LEU A 104 4.42 -3.54 11.45
CA LEU A 104 3.68 -2.69 10.51
C LEU A 104 2.43 -3.44 10.07
N VAL A 105 1.25 -2.95 10.46
CA VAL A 105 -0.04 -3.56 10.11
C VAL A 105 -0.84 -2.59 9.24
N ILE A 106 -1.22 -3.07 8.07
CA ILE A 106 -2.14 -2.40 7.15
C ILE A 106 -3.45 -3.18 7.15
N ASP A 107 -4.52 -2.57 7.62
CA ASP A 107 -5.78 -3.26 7.89
C ASP A 107 -6.97 -2.44 7.41
N HIS A 108 -7.79 -2.96 6.49
CA HIS A 108 -8.94 -2.23 5.96
C HIS A 108 -8.55 -0.87 5.34
N CYS A 109 -7.51 -0.83 4.52
CA CYS A 109 -7.09 0.37 3.80
C CYS A 109 -7.45 0.30 2.31
N VAL A 110 -7.62 1.47 1.70
CA VAL A 110 -7.83 1.62 0.25
C VAL A 110 -6.67 2.40 -0.34
N PHE A 111 -6.03 1.86 -1.35
CA PHE A 111 -4.96 2.50 -2.12
C PHE A 111 -5.43 2.62 -3.57
N PHE A 112 -5.86 3.82 -3.94
CA PHE A 112 -6.41 4.14 -5.24
C PHE A 112 -5.39 4.97 -6.03
N ASN A 113 -4.94 4.47 -7.18
CA ASN A 113 -4.01 5.16 -8.09
C ASN A 113 -2.70 5.66 -7.41
N CYS A 114 -2.19 4.91 -6.45
CA CYS A 114 -0.87 5.16 -5.83
C CYS A 114 0.23 4.48 -6.65
N LYS A 115 1.45 5.03 -6.71
CA LYS A 115 2.57 4.32 -7.37
C LYS A 115 2.85 3.02 -6.61
N ILE A 116 3.10 3.14 -5.32
CA ILE A 116 3.33 2.03 -4.40
C ILE A 116 2.41 2.23 -3.17
N PRO A 117 1.56 1.27 -2.80
CA PRO A 117 0.71 1.39 -1.62
C PRO A 117 1.54 1.30 -0.33
N VAL A 118 2.36 0.25 -0.21
CA VAL A 118 3.11 -0.03 1.02
C VAL A 118 4.49 -0.61 0.72
N VAL A 119 5.51 -0.13 1.43
CA VAL A 119 6.85 -0.74 1.49
C VAL A 119 7.13 -1.20 2.92
N PHE A 120 7.22 -2.52 3.10
CA PHE A 120 7.70 -3.15 4.34
C PHE A 120 9.24 -3.14 4.32
N TRP A 121 9.86 -2.10 4.90
CA TRP A 121 11.20 -1.69 4.49
C TRP A 121 12.37 -2.33 5.24
N LYS A 122 12.84 -1.81 6.38
CA LYS A 122 14.02 -2.36 7.06
C LYS A 122 13.83 -2.47 8.56
N ASN A 123 14.51 -3.43 9.16
CA ASN A 123 14.59 -3.65 10.60
C ASN A 123 16.04 -3.51 11.07
N ASN A 124 16.25 -3.28 12.36
CA ASN A 124 17.59 -3.09 12.92
C ASN A 124 18.32 -4.44 13.08
N GLY A 125 18.76 -5.02 11.97
CA GLY A 125 19.50 -6.30 11.92
C GLY A 125 18.68 -7.54 12.26
N GLY A 126 17.46 -7.38 12.79
CA GLY A 126 16.52 -8.46 13.03
C GLY A 126 15.75 -8.89 11.78
N THR A 127 15.16 -10.07 11.87
CA THR A 127 14.13 -10.53 10.94
C THR A 127 12.80 -9.91 11.40
N GLY A 128 12.05 -9.24 10.52
CA GLY A 128 10.80 -8.57 10.87
C GLY A 128 9.81 -9.51 11.56
N SER A 129 8.84 -8.98 12.30
CA SER A 129 7.82 -9.81 12.91
C SER A 129 6.51 -9.03 13.01
N ARG A 130 5.39 -9.77 12.98
CA ARG A 130 4.03 -9.24 13.18
C ARG A 130 3.62 -8.17 12.16
N SER A 131 4.29 -8.09 11.02
CA SER A 131 3.84 -7.24 9.93
C SER A 131 2.69 -7.91 9.20
N ALA A 132 1.72 -7.12 8.74
CA ALA A 132 0.56 -7.62 8.04
C ALA A 132 0.06 -6.63 6.99
N MET A 133 -0.57 -7.17 5.95
CA MET A 133 -1.48 -6.42 5.09
C MET A 133 -2.70 -7.28 4.88
N ARG A 134 -3.86 -6.80 5.33
CA ARG A 134 -5.10 -7.58 5.27
C ARG A 134 -6.32 -6.71 5.03
N TYR A 135 -7.35 -7.33 4.47
CA TYR A 135 -8.63 -6.69 4.16
C TYR A 135 -8.47 -5.38 3.39
N SER A 136 -7.41 -5.24 2.59
CA SER A 136 -7.05 -3.98 1.95
C SER A 136 -7.25 -4.06 0.45
N LEU A 137 -7.69 -2.94 -0.14
CA LEU A 137 -7.94 -2.79 -1.56
C LEU A 137 -6.84 -1.94 -2.18
N VAL A 138 -6.12 -2.48 -3.15
CA VAL A 138 -5.23 -1.73 -4.05
C VAL A 138 -5.83 -1.76 -5.44
N TYR A 139 -6.07 -0.59 -6.01
CA TYR A 139 -6.64 -0.47 -7.34
C TYR A 139 -5.95 0.62 -8.15
N GLY A 140 -5.59 0.32 -9.40
CA GLY A 140 -5.04 1.31 -10.33
C GLY A 140 -3.58 1.69 -10.01
N GLY A 141 -2.87 0.89 -9.23
CA GLY A 141 -1.52 1.19 -8.81
C GLY A 141 -0.51 1.05 -9.95
N TYR A 142 0.23 2.11 -10.28
CA TYR A 142 1.03 2.15 -11.51
C TYR A 142 2.47 1.64 -11.37
N PHE A 143 2.87 1.12 -10.20
CA PHE A 143 4.13 0.36 -10.05
C PHE A 143 3.92 -1.00 -9.40
N CYS A 144 3.39 -1.06 -8.17
CA CYS A 144 3.07 -2.35 -7.57
C CYS A 144 1.91 -2.37 -6.57
N GLY A 145 1.46 -3.57 -6.21
CA GLY A 145 0.45 -3.83 -5.19
C GLY A 145 0.97 -4.03 -3.77
N VAL A 146 2.20 -4.51 -3.61
CA VAL A 146 2.91 -4.59 -2.32
C VAL A 146 4.41 -4.69 -2.56
N TRP A 147 5.23 -4.07 -1.69
CA TRP A 147 6.68 -4.21 -1.72
C TRP A 147 7.20 -4.79 -0.39
N THR A 148 7.92 -5.90 -0.49
CA THR A 148 8.62 -6.55 0.63
C THR A 148 10.13 -6.59 0.40
N THR A 149 10.91 -6.54 1.48
CA THR A 149 12.39 -6.58 1.44
C THR A 149 12.93 -7.78 2.21
N GLN A 150 14.25 -7.95 2.24
CA GLN A 150 14.93 -8.93 3.10
C GLN A 150 14.63 -8.74 4.60
N GLY A 151 14.25 -7.52 5.01
CA GLY A 151 13.84 -7.20 6.37
C GLY A 151 12.47 -7.77 6.75
N THR A 152 11.61 -8.07 5.77
CA THR A 152 10.28 -8.63 6.01
C THR A 152 10.38 -10.14 6.22
N ASN A 153 9.91 -10.64 7.36
CA ASN A 153 9.88 -12.08 7.62
C ASN A 153 8.64 -12.71 7.03
N GLY A 154 8.79 -13.44 5.94
CA GLY A 154 7.62 -14.02 5.29
C GLY A 154 6.94 -15.16 6.04
N ASP A 155 7.61 -15.81 7.01
CA ASP A 155 6.95 -16.79 7.90
C ASP A 155 5.99 -16.15 8.90
N GLN A 156 6.16 -14.85 9.16
CA GLN A 156 5.36 -14.06 10.10
C GLN A 156 4.67 -12.87 9.43
N PHE A 157 4.66 -12.84 8.09
CA PHE A 157 3.98 -11.81 7.33
C PHE A 157 2.57 -12.27 7.02
N ASP A 158 1.59 -11.66 7.69
CA ASP A 158 0.19 -12.01 7.55
C ASP A 158 -0.43 -11.25 6.36
N PHE A 159 -0.64 -11.95 5.23
CA PHE A 159 -1.15 -11.36 4.00
C PHE A 159 -2.38 -12.12 3.51
N HIS A 160 -3.57 -11.57 3.77
CA HIS A 160 -4.82 -12.24 3.40
C HIS A 160 -5.98 -11.28 3.17
N ASN A 161 -7.04 -11.76 2.49
CA ASN A 161 -8.26 -10.97 2.24
C ASN A 161 -8.02 -9.65 1.49
N ASN A 162 -6.93 -9.55 0.73
CA ASN A 162 -6.61 -8.36 -0.05
C ASN A 162 -7.13 -8.48 -1.48
N ILE A 163 -7.43 -7.33 -2.07
CA ILE A 163 -7.69 -7.22 -3.50
C ILE A 163 -6.62 -6.32 -4.09
N ILE A 164 -5.85 -6.81 -5.04
CA ILE A 164 -4.90 -6.03 -5.84
C ILE A 164 -5.34 -6.14 -7.29
N ALA A 165 -5.79 -5.02 -7.86
CA ALA A 165 -6.31 -4.99 -9.22
C ALA A 165 -5.81 -3.80 -10.03
N SER A 166 -5.78 -3.97 -11.36
CA SER A 166 -5.37 -2.91 -12.30
C SER A 166 -4.01 -2.33 -11.93
N THR A 167 -2.99 -3.19 -11.80
CA THR A 167 -1.64 -2.77 -11.36
C THR A 167 -0.53 -3.26 -12.29
N SER A 168 0.60 -2.55 -12.34
CA SER A 168 1.75 -3.01 -13.11
C SER A 168 2.30 -4.34 -12.58
N THR A 169 2.63 -4.41 -11.29
CA THR A 169 3.15 -5.65 -10.66
C THR A 169 2.42 -5.95 -9.35
N VAL A 170 1.90 -7.15 -9.14
CA VAL A 170 1.21 -7.46 -7.87
C VAL A 170 2.19 -7.40 -6.69
N TRP A 171 3.29 -8.15 -6.75
CA TRP A 171 4.24 -8.27 -5.63
C TRP A 171 5.67 -7.94 -6.03
N ILE A 172 6.27 -6.96 -5.35
CA ILE A 172 7.70 -6.66 -5.47
C ILE A 172 8.46 -7.27 -4.30
N ARG A 173 9.55 -7.97 -4.62
CA ARG A 173 10.56 -8.41 -3.65
C ARG A 173 11.89 -7.71 -3.93
N GLU A 174 12.63 -7.39 -2.88
CA GLU A 174 14.00 -6.88 -3.02
C GLU A 174 14.88 -7.88 -3.80
N LYS A 175 15.66 -7.37 -4.76
CA LYS A 175 16.59 -8.17 -5.54
C LYS A 175 17.61 -8.87 -4.63
N GLY A 176 17.74 -10.19 -4.77
CA GLY A 176 18.62 -11.01 -3.94
C GLY A 176 18.01 -11.52 -2.63
N SER A 177 16.84 -11.03 -2.22
CA SER A 177 16.12 -11.57 -1.07
C SER A 177 15.84 -13.06 -1.26
N GLN A 178 15.94 -13.86 -0.20
CA GLN A 178 15.60 -15.30 -0.19
C GLN A 178 14.31 -15.60 0.58
N ARG A 179 13.57 -14.55 0.96
CA ARG A 179 12.33 -14.69 1.74
C ARG A 179 11.22 -15.31 0.88
N ARG A 180 10.42 -16.16 1.52
CA ARG A 180 9.20 -16.76 0.96
C ARG A 180 8.01 -16.19 1.71
N TYR A 181 6.91 -15.91 1.02
CA TYR A 181 5.69 -15.33 1.58
C TYR A 181 4.49 -16.21 1.26
N LYS A 182 3.40 -15.95 1.98
CA LYS A 182 2.11 -16.61 1.76
C LYS A 182 1.07 -15.53 1.47
N ALA A 183 0.21 -15.78 0.50
CA ALA A 183 -1.01 -15.01 0.27
C ALA A 183 -2.21 -15.95 0.38
N SER A 184 -3.21 -15.58 1.18
CA SER A 184 -4.44 -16.36 1.28
C SER A 184 -5.71 -15.55 1.06
N ASP A 185 -6.70 -16.14 0.41
CA ASP A 185 -8.03 -15.54 0.26
C ASP A 185 -7.97 -14.15 -0.39
N CYS A 186 -7.16 -14.00 -1.44
CA CYS A 186 -6.93 -12.74 -2.14
C CYS A 186 -7.48 -12.77 -3.57
N ILE A 187 -7.65 -11.58 -4.16
CA ILE A 187 -7.84 -11.44 -5.61
C ILE A 187 -6.68 -10.62 -6.17
N PHE A 188 -5.98 -11.17 -7.15
CA PHE A 188 -4.96 -10.50 -7.94
C PHE A 188 -5.41 -10.48 -9.39
N THR A 189 -5.85 -9.36 -9.95
CA THR A 189 -6.35 -9.36 -11.34
C THR A 189 -5.96 -8.11 -12.11
N ASP A 190 -6.11 -8.14 -13.43
CA ASP A 190 -5.79 -7.02 -14.31
C ASP A 190 -4.37 -6.47 -14.07
N TYR A 191 -3.38 -7.36 -13.98
CA TYR A 191 -1.98 -6.99 -13.76
C TYR A 191 -1.06 -7.34 -14.94
N ASN A 192 0.05 -6.62 -15.10
CA ASN A 192 1.05 -6.98 -16.12
C ASN A 192 1.98 -8.11 -15.64
N LYS A 193 2.38 -8.05 -14.36
CA LYS A 193 3.31 -9.02 -13.74
C LYS A 193 2.77 -9.47 -12.38
N LEU A 194 2.79 -10.78 -12.12
CA LEU A 194 2.42 -11.28 -10.79
C LEU A 194 3.52 -10.99 -9.76
N ALA A 195 4.80 -11.04 -10.19
CA ALA A 195 5.92 -10.71 -9.33
C ALA A 195 7.03 -9.98 -10.09
N GLY A 196 7.77 -9.14 -9.36
CA GLY A 196 8.96 -8.46 -9.86
C GLY A 196 10.01 -8.19 -8.80
N TYR A 197 11.20 -7.82 -9.23
CA TYR A 197 12.27 -7.31 -8.38
C TYR A 197 12.21 -5.79 -8.27
N GLY A 198 12.57 -5.27 -7.09
CA GLY A 198 12.86 -3.86 -6.88
C GLY A 198 14.25 -3.67 -6.28
N SER A 199 14.96 -2.63 -6.68
CA SER A 199 16.31 -2.31 -6.19
C SER A 199 16.53 -0.85 -5.78
N GLY A 200 15.52 0.02 -5.94
CA GLY A 200 15.60 1.39 -5.46
C GLY A 200 14.55 2.31 -6.09
N PRO A 201 14.62 3.62 -5.79
CA PRO A 201 13.62 4.58 -6.24
C PRO A 201 13.60 4.77 -7.77
N LEU A 202 14.73 4.52 -8.44
CA LEU A 202 14.88 4.66 -9.90
C LEU A 202 14.76 3.32 -10.66
N SER A 203 14.60 2.19 -9.97
CA SER A 203 14.52 0.88 -10.62
C SER A 203 13.12 0.59 -11.16
N ASP A 204 13.04 -0.04 -12.33
CA ASP A 204 11.81 -0.71 -12.75
C ASP A 204 11.60 -2.03 -11.97
N SER A 205 10.45 -2.65 -12.22
CA SER A 205 9.96 -3.91 -11.68
C SER A 205 10.29 -5.08 -12.60
N ASP A 206 11.57 -5.47 -12.71
CA ASP A 206 11.97 -6.62 -13.54
C ASP A 206 11.18 -7.87 -13.15
N ALA A 207 10.53 -8.54 -14.12
CA ALA A 207 9.73 -9.72 -13.83
C ALA A 207 10.58 -10.82 -13.17
N THR A 208 9.98 -11.58 -12.25
CA THR A 208 10.65 -12.70 -11.57
C THR A 208 9.73 -13.90 -11.43
N ALA A 209 10.32 -15.06 -11.12
CA ALA A 209 9.58 -16.26 -10.75
C ALA A 209 8.75 -16.02 -9.48
N THR A 210 7.65 -16.75 -9.36
CA THR A 210 6.70 -16.67 -8.24
C THR A 210 6.90 -17.77 -7.21
N ASP A 211 8.00 -18.52 -7.29
CA ASP A 211 8.34 -19.66 -6.42
C ASP A 211 8.49 -19.30 -4.93
N PHE A 212 8.70 -18.02 -4.64
CA PHE A 212 8.75 -17.45 -3.31
C PHE A 212 7.36 -17.18 -2.72
N LEU A 213 6.30 -17.14 -3.54
CA LEU A 213 4.96 -16.80 -3.12
C LEU A 213 4.07 -18.05 -3.14
N GLU A 214 3.73 -18.54 -1.96
CA GLU A 214 2.69 -19.56 -1.81
C GLU A 214 1.32 -18.88 -1.88
N MET A 215 0.44 -19.35 -2.76
CA MET A 215 -0.90 -18.80 -2.95
C MET A 215 -1.95 -19.83 -2.57
N LYS A 216 -2.81 -19.50 -1.60
CA LYS A 216 -3.93 -20.34 -1.15
C LYS A 216 -5.25 -19.60 -1.36
N ASN A 217 -6.20 -20.16 -2.11
CA ASN A 217 -7.46 -19.47 -2.42
C ASN A 217 -7.26 -18.07 -3.05
N VAL A 218 -6.21 -17.91 -3.86
CA VAL A 218 -5.96 -16.66 -4.57
C VAL A 218 -6.58 -16.74 -5.95
N GLN A 219 -7.51 -15.85 -6.24
CA GLN A 219 -8.13 -15.73 -7.55
C GLN A 219 -7.30 -14.79 -8.42
N THR A 220 -6.91 -15.25 -9.62
CA THR A 220 -6.06 -14.49 -10.54
C THR A 220 -6.79 -13.91 -11.76
N THR A 221 -8.11 -14.03 -11.78
CA THR A 221 -8.98 -13.63 -12.90
C THR A 221 -10.23 -12.92 -12.39
N GLY A 222 -11.02 -12.34 -13.31
CA GLY A 222 -12.23 -11.59 -12.99
C GLY A 222 -11.98 -10.08 -12.97
N THR A 223 -13.06 -9.31 -12.92
CA THR A 223 -12.99 -7.85 -13.05
C THR A 223 -13.41 -7.20 -11.75
N ILE A 224 -12.55 -6.33 -11.22
CA ILE A 224 -12.88 -5.49 -10.07
C ILE A 224 -13.50 -4.19 -10.59
N LYS A 225 -14.69 -3.86 -10.08
CA LYS A 225 -15.38 -2.61 -10.39
C LYS A 225 -15.30 -1.69 -9.17
N ILE A 226 -14.94 -0.43 -9.40
CA ILE A 226 -14.82 0.59 -8.35
C ILE A 226 -15.97 1.57 -8.46
N GLU A 227 -16.57 1.92 -7.32
CA GLU A 227 -17.60 2.96 -7.28
C GLU A 227 -16.99 4.34 -7.50
N LYS A 228 -17.55 5.09 -8.45
CA LYS A 228 -17.09 6.42 -8.87
C LYS A 228 -18.08 7.54 -8.56
N ASP A 229 -19.30 7.22 -8.19
CA ASP A 229 -20.27 8.16 -7.67
C ASP A 229 -19.85 8.60 -6.26
N GLN A 230 -19.46 9.87 -6.14
CA GLN A 230 -19.05 10.47 -4.86
C GLN A 230 -20.17 10.52 -3.83
N SER A 231 -21.44 10.50 -4.25
CA SER A 231 -22.57 10.52 -3.32
C SER A 231 -22.73 9.20 -2.56
N LYS A 232 -22.16 8.10 -3.08
CA LYS A 232 -22.30 6.78 -2.48
C LYS A 232 -21.28 6.53 -1.39
N ARG A 233 -21.70 5.78 -0.37
CA ARG A 233 -20.89 5.45 0.80
C ARG A 233 -19.61 4.70 0.45
N ASN A 234 -19.65 3.83 -0.56
CA ASN A 234 -18.51 3.04 -1.03
C ASN A 234 -17.68 3.73 -2.12
N TYR A 235 -17.75 5.07 -2.29
CA TYR A 235 -16.90 5.80 -3.23
C TYR A 235 -15.42 5.39 -3.12
N LEU A 236 -14.80 5.08 -4.26
CA LEU A 236 -13.43 4.52 -4.43
C LEU A 236 -13.19 3.13 -3.81
N GLN A 237 -14.24 2.43 -3.40
CA GLN A 237 -14.20 1.04 -2.94
C GLN A 237 -14.90 0.15 -3.98
N LEU A 238 -15.05 -1.15 -3.68
CA LEU A 238 -15.77 -2.08 -4.55
C LEU A 238 -17.19 -1.57 -4.83
N ALA A 239 -17.55 -1.49 -6.11
CA ALA A 239 -18.91 -1.24 -6.54
C ALA A 239 -19.82 -2.44 -6.24
N GLU A 240 -21.12 -2.18 -6.12
CA GLU A 240 -22.11 -3.24 -5.98
C GLU A 240 -22.02 -4.24 -7.14
N GLY A 241 -22.07 -5.53 -6.82
CA GLY A 241 -21.91 -6.62 -7.79
C GLY A 241 -20.47 -6.82 -8.31
N SER A 242 -19.47 -6.09 -7.80
CA SER A 242 -18.06 -6.42 -8.06
C SER A 242 -17.69 -7.76 -7.41
N VAL A 243 -16.80 -8.51 -8.06
CA VAL A 243 -16.18 -9.70 -7.46
C VAL A 243 -15.38 -9.28 -6.21
N GLY A 244 -15.31 -10.16 -5.22
CA GLY A 244 -14.51 -9.96 -4.01
C GLY A 244 -15.23 -9.25 -2.85
N ALA A 245 -16.53 -8.96 -2.97
CA ALA A 245 -17.31 -8.35 -1.89
C ALA A 245 -17.26 -9.17 -0.58
N ASN A 246 -17.18 -10.50 -0.68
CA ASN A 246 -17.04 -11.42 0.44
C ASN A 246 -15.68 -11.33 1.16
N LEU A 247 -14.66 -10.74 0.55
CA LEU A 247 -13.35 -10.57 1.18
C LEU A 247 -13.32 -9.41 2.18
N MET A 248 -14.33 -8.53 2.16
CA MET A 248 -14.39 -7.30 2.97
C MET A 248 -13.18 -6.38 2.77
N ALA A 249 -12.53 -6.44 1.60
CA ALA A 249 -11.40 -5.57 1.28
C ALA A 249 -11.86 -4.11 1.08
N GLY A 250 -11.29 -3.18 1.84
CA GLY A 250 -11.67 -1.77 1.78
C GLY A 250 -11.76 -1.14 3.16
N LEU A 251 -12.56 -0.09 3.34
CA LEU A 251 -12.58 0.68 4.60
C LEU A 251 -13.46 0.08 5.70
N PHE A 252 -14.39 -0.82 5.37
CA PHE A 252 -15.43 -1.27 6.28
C PHE A 252 -15.06 -2.60 6.94
N LYS A 253 -15.06 -2.63 8.28
CA LYS A 253 -14.76 -3.83 9.08
C LYS A 253 -16.00 -4.70 9.32
N LYS A 254 -17.19 -4.16 9.04
CA LYS A 254 -18.47 -4.83 9.27
C LYS A 254 -19.29 -4.84 7.99
N SER A 255 -19.91 -5.98 7.68
CA SER A 255 -21.00 -6.03 6.72
C SER A 255 -22.17 -5.22 7.27
N GLN A 256 -22.76 -4.36 6.43
CA GLN A 256 -23.99 -3.64 6.75
C GLN A 256 -25.19 -4.36 6.12
#